data_AF-X1QCC6-F1
#
_entry.id   AF-X1QCC6-F1
#
_cell.length_a   1.000
_cell.length_b   1.000
_cell.length_c   1.000
_cell.angle_alpha   90.00
_cell.angle_beta   90.00
_cell.angle_gamma   90.00
#
_symmetry.space_group_name_H-M   'P 1'
#
loop_
_entity.id
_entity.type
_entity.pdbx_description
1 polymer ?
#
loop_
_entity_poly.entity_id
_entity_poly.type
_entity_poly.pdbx_seq_one_letter_code
_entity_poly.pdbx_strand_id
1 'polypeptide(L)' 'MKAGTNLEKVLESGRFAVTAEAGPPKGTSAAVIQRKGELLRHCCDAVNITDNQTAIVRMSSLVGCALLKQQGVDPVM' A
#
# COMPACT_ATOMS: atom_id res chain seq x y z
N MET A 1 -2.46 17.19 12.49
CA MET A 1 -3.60 16.24 12.39
C MET A 1 -3.00 14.83 12.35
N LYS A 2 -3.54 13.89 13.12
CA LYS A 2 -3.09 12.47 13.10
C LYS A 2 -3.78 11.70 11.97
N ALA A 3 -3.10 10.72 11.38
CA ALA A 3 -3.58 9.93 10.25
C ALA A 3 -4.57 8.82 10.65
N GLY A 4 -4.53 8.34 11.90
CA GLY A 4 -5.44 7.30 12.40
C GLY A 4 -5.24 5.91 11.79
N THR A 5 -4.09 5.66 11.15
CA THR A 5 -3.75 4.40 10.46
C THR A 5 -3.18 3.36 11.43
N ASN A 6 -3.08 2.10 11.00
CA ASN A 6 -2.38 1.04 11.72
C ASN A 6 -0.90 1.37 11.92
N LEU A 7 -0.24 1.92 10.89
CA LEU A 7 1.16 2.33 10.99
C LEU A 7 1.38 3.37 12.10
N GLU A 8 0.51 4.37 12.20
CA GLU A 8 0.55 5.35 13.29
C GLU A 8 0.43 4.67 14.65
N LYS A 9 -0.54 3.77 14.82
CA LYS A 9 -0.75 3.04 16.09
C LYS A 9 0.46 2.20 16.48
N VAL A 10 1.08 1.51 15.52
CA VAL A 10 2.27 0.67 15.78
C VAL A 10 3.44 1.53 16.24
N LEU A 11 3.72 2.63 15.52
CA LEU A 11 4.79 3.56 15.88
C LEU A 11 4.56 4.22 17.26
N GLU A 12 3.33 4.67 17.54
CA GLU A 12 2.98 5.27 18.83
C GLU A 12 3.08 4.28 20.00
N SER A 13 2.84 2.99 19.74
CA SER A 13 2.97 1.93 20.75
C SER A 13 4.43 1.55 21.07
N GLY A 14 5.42 2.11 20.35
CA GLY A 14 6.82 1.74 20.49
C GLY A 14 7.16 0.34 19.98
N ARG A 15 6.25 -0.30 19.22
CA ARG A 15 6.47 -1.60 18.59
C ARG A 15 7.26 -1.44 17.29
N PHE A 16 7.97 -2.50 16.92
CA PHE A 16 8.67 -2.54 15.63
C PHE A 16 7.64 -2.57 14.49
N ALA A 17 7.73 -1.60 13.58
CA ALA A 17 6.86 -1.51 12.41
C ALA A 17 7.47 -2.23 11.22
N VAL A 18 6.67 -3.05 10.54
CA VAL A 18 7.03 -3.74 9.29
C VAL A 18 6.24 -3.14 8.15
N THR A 19 6.91 -2.59 7.15
CA THR A 19 6.25 -2.08 5.94
C THR A 19 6.67 -2.90 4.73
N ALA A 20 5.83 -2.90 3.70
CA ALA A 20 6.14 -3.48 2.41
C ALA A 20 5.98 -2.43 1.31
N GLU A 21 6.64 -2.64 0.18
CA GLU A 21 6.45 -1.81 -1.01
C GLU A 21 5.72 -2.61 -2.09
N ALA A 22 4.68 -2.01 -2.68
CA ALA A 22 3.91 -2.61 -3.77
C ALA A 22 3.84 -1.66 -4.96
N GLY A 23 4.51 -2.06 -6.04
CA GLY A 23 4.49 -1.27 -7.24
C GLY A 23 3.23 -1.40 -8.10
N PRO A 24 2.64 -0.30 -8.64
CA PRO A 24 1.57 -0.40 -9.61
C PRO A 24 1.97 -1.19 -10.89
N PRO A 25 1.03 -1.91 -11.53
CA PRO A 25 1.30 -2.61 -12.78
C PRO A 25 1.50 -1.64 -13.95
N LYS A 26 2.17 -2.12 -14.99
CA LYS A 26 2.03 -1.52 -16.32
C LYS A 26 0.65 -1.89 -16.86
N GLY A 27 -0.16 -0.90 -17.25
CA GLY A 27 -1.56 -1.10 -17.66
C GLY A 27 -2.56 -0.90 -16.51
N THR A 28 -3.81 -1.32 -16.73
CA THR A 28 -4.97 -0.91 -15.90
C THR A 28 -5.59 -2.04 -15.07
N SER A 29 -5.03 -3.25 -15.11
CA SER A 29 -5.62 -4.42 -14.42
C SER A 29 -5.54 -4.29 -12.90
N ALA A 30 -6.70 -4.09 -12.25
CA ALA A 30 -6.84 -4.03 -10.79
C ALA A 30 -6.40 -5.33 -10.11
N ALA A 31 -6.56 -6.48 -10.78
CA ALA A 31 -6.24 -7.79 -10.25
C ALA A 31 -4.78 -7.90 -9.77
N VAL A 32 -3.84 -7.19 -10.41
CA VAL A 32 -2.43 -7.21 -10.02
C VAL A 32 -2.21 -6.55 -8.66
N ILE A 33 -2.85 -5.40 -8.40
CA ILE A 33 -2.78 -4.74 -7.10
C ILE A 33 -3.53 -5.53 -6.04
N GLN A 34 -4.71 -6.03 -6.37
CA GLN A 34 -5.53 -6.82 -5.45
C GLN A 34 -4.79 -8.08 -4.98
N ARG A 35 -4.10 -8.77 -5.90
CA ARG A 35 -3.29 -9.94 -5.55
C ARG A 35 -2.11 -9.58 -4.64
N LYS A 36 -1.46 -8.43 -4.84
CA LYS A 36 -0.42 -7.94 -3.92
C LYS A 36 -0.99 -7.64 -2.54
N GLY A 37 -2.17 -7.02 -2.47
CA GLY A 37 -2.88 -6.78 -1.21
C GLY A 37 -3.18 -8.06 -0.43
N GLU A 38 -3.69 -9.09 -1.10
CA GLU A 38 -3.94 -10.41 -0.49
C GLU A 38 -2.69 -11.02 0.15
N LEU A 39 -1.54 -10.89 -0.51
CA LEU A 39 -0.26 -11.44 -0.03
C LEU A 39 0.30 -10.63 1.14
N LEU A 40 0.23 -9.30 1.05
CA LEU A 40 0.91 -8.40 1.99
C LEU A 40 0.13 -8.12 3.27
N ARG A 41 -1.21 -8.16 3.23
CA ARG A 41 -2.08 -7.77 4.36
C ARG A 41 -1.83 -8.54 5.66
N HIS A 42 -1.19 -9.71 5.57
CA HIS A 42 -0.92 -10.58 6.71
C HIS A 42 0.51 -10.47 7.25
N CYS A 43 1.40 -9.73 6.57
CA CYS A 43 2.82 -9.68 6.91
C CYS A 43 3.40 -8.27 7.08
N CYS A 44 2.61 -7.21 6.89
CA CYS A 44 3.06 -5.83 7.11
C CYS A 44 1.97 -4.96 7.75
N ASP A 45 2.40 -3.94 8.49
CA ASP A 45 1.56 -2.95 9.14
C ASP A 45 1.00 -1.90 8.17
N ALA A 46 1.71 -1.66 7.06
CA ALA A 46 1.31 -0.77 5.97
C ALA A 46 2.06 -1.07 4.67
N VAL A 47 1.50 -0.65 3.54
CA VAL A 47 2.05 -0.88 2.19
C VAL A 47 2.31 0.45 1.48
N ASN A 48 3.57 0.74 1.15
CA ASN A 48 3.95 1.86 0.29
C ASN A 48 3.56 1.57 -1.16
N ILE A 49 2.76 2.46 -1.77
CA ILE A 49 2.43 2.43 -3.20
C ILE A 49 3.27 3.51 -3.88
N THR A 50 4.36 3.08 -4.51
CA THR A 50 5.25 3.97 -5.26
C THR A 50 4.55 4.61 -6.45
N ASP A 51 4.87 5.87 -6.72
CA ASP A 51 4.45 6.60 -7.90
C ASP A 51 5.49 6.49 -9.04
N ASN A 52 5.03 6.13 -10.25
CA ASN A 52 5.83 6.13 -11.48
C ASN A 52 7.25 5.54 -11.35
N GLN A 53 7.39 4.31 -10.85
CA GLN A 53 8.71 3.71 -10.62
C GLN A 53 9.54 3.72 -11.90
N THR A 54 10.78 4.17 -11.75
CA THR A 54 11.75 4.37 -12.83
C THR A 54 11.25 5.31 -13.94
N ALA A 55 10.41 6.28 -13.60
CA ALA A 55 9.77 7.23 -14.52
C ALA A 55 8.94 6.55 -15.64
N ILE A 56 8.41 5.35 -15.38
CA ILE A 56 7.57 4.61 -16.33
C ILE A 56 6.10 4.84 -15.98
N VAL A 57 5.29 5.17 -16.99
CA VAL A 57 3.83 5.28 -16.84
C VAL A 57 3.24 3.95 -16.38
N ARG A 58 2.52 4.00 -15.25
CA ARG A 58 1.86 2.85 -14.62
C ARG A 58 0.41 3.20 -14.30
N MET A 59 -0.33 2.22 -13.79
CA MET A 59 -1.57 2.50 -13.07
C MET A 59 -1.33 3.62 -12.04
N SER A 60 -2.31 4.53 -11.91
CA SER A 60 -2.29 5.60 -10.90
C SER A 60 -2.02 5.02 -9.50
N SER A 61 -1.01 5.57 -8.82
CA SER A 61 -0.67 5.27 -7.42
C SER A 61 -1.86 5.46 -6.50
N LEU A 62 -2.62 6.56 -6.67
CA LEU A 62 -3.87 6.82 -5.94
C LEU A 62 -4.92 5.72 -6.12
N VAL A 63 -5.11 5.23 -7.35
CA VAL A 63 -6.05 4.12 -7.62
C VAL A 63 -5.54 2.83 -6.97
N GLY A 64 -4.23 2.58 -7.01
CA GLY A 64 -3.60 1.47 -6.29
C GLY A 64 -3.89 1.53 -4.78
N CYS A 65 -3.71 2.69 -4.17
CA CYS A 65 -4.04 2.93 -2.76
C CYS A 65 -5.52 2.67 -2.47
N ALA A 66 -6.43 3.18 -3.30
CA ALA A 66 -7.87 2.99 -3.12
C ALA A 66 -8.27 1.50 -3.17
N LEU A 67 -7.72 0.74 -4.13
CA LEU A 67 -7.95 -0.70 -4.24
C LEU A 67 -7.45 -1.47 -3.02
N LEU A 68 -6.26 -1.14 -2.52
CA LEU A 68 -5.73 -1.74 -1.30
C LEU A 68 -6.56 -1.39 -0.06
N LYS A 69 -7.02 -0.14 0.05
CA LYS A 69 -7.88 0.30 1.15
C LYS A 69 -9.21 -0.46 1.17
N GLN A 70 -9.79 -0.74 0.00
CA GLN A 70 -11.00 -1.58 -0.12
C GLN A 70 -10.79 -3.03 0.35
N GLN A 71 -9.55 -3.53 0.35
CA GLN A 71 -9.18 -4.85 0.86
C GLN A 71 -8.79 -4.84 2.35
N GLY A 72 -8.90 -3.70 3.03
CA GLY A 72 -8.52 -3.54 4.44
C GLY A 72 -7.01 -3.43 4.65
N VAL A 73 -6.23 -3.15 3.60
CA VAL A 73 -4.80 -2.83 3.70
C VAL A 73 -4.66 -1.34 3.96
N ASP A 74 -3.68 -0.95 4.78
CA ASP A 74 -3.33 0.45 4.98
C ASP A 74 -2.24 0.89 4.00
N PRO A 75 -2.59 1.61 2.91
CA PRO A 75 -1.60 2.13 1.98
C PRO A 75 -0.92 3.40 2.54
N VAL A 76 0.35 3.58 2.17
CA VAL A 76 1.09 4.83 2.24
C VAL A 76 1.37 5.25 0.80
N MET A 77 1.14 6.53 0.50
CA MET A 77 1.37 7.11 -0.83
C MET A 77 2.41 8.21 -0.73
#